data_AF-A0A959DM05-F1
#
_entry.id   AF-A0A959DM05-F1
#
_cell.length_a   1.000
_cell.length_b   1.000
_cell.length_c   1.000
_cell.angle_alpha   90.00
_cell.angle_beta   90.00
_cell.angle_gamma   90.00
#
_symmetry.space_group_name_H-M   'P 1'
#
loop_
_entity.id
_entity.type
_entity.pdbx_description
1 polymer ?
#
loop_
_entity_poly.entity_id
_entity_poly.type
_entity_poly.pdbx_seq_one_letter_code
_entity_poly.pdbx_strand_id
1 'polypeptide(L)'
;MSKKSRALIQNELDAAFLYETLAGLEQEEAIRAIYQQMASIEKRHYTHFLNQEGLNDASAVAFRPSWQARTKAWLAKRFGTSFILGDLIQTEKAIAFGQSPKSSPQARTSLLHHAQILEGIQAQHKTIDPRRLATLESRHRNVGGNALRAAVLGANDGLVSNLSLVMGVAGAAVDNKYILVTGMAGLLAGALSMALGEWLSVQSARELFQRQLDLEGEELANNPEEEQLELSLIYQAKGLSQEQADNLAKEQMKHDENALNVLAREELGIDPEELGGSAWEAAIASFVLFSLGAIIPVLPYFFTQAPRATWLSIGLSGIGLFGIGALITLMTGKSVWVSGMRQVLFGAMAAAITFGIGHLLGVSLGG
;
A
#
# COMPACT_ATOMS: atom_id res chain seq x y z
N MET A 1 34.06 -0.84 -0.61
CA MET A 1 32.72 -1.28 -1.04
C MET A 1 31.98 -2.12 -0.02
N SER A 2 30.91 -1.55 0.53
CA SER A 2 29.95 -2.24 1.41
C SER A 2 29.15 -3.31 0.65
N LYS A 3 28.61 -4.32 1.36
CA LYS A 3 27.66 -5.29 0.77
C LYS A 3 26.44 -4.59 0.17
N LYS A 4 25.99 -3.48 0.75
CA LYS A 4 24.86 -2.69 0.26
C LYS A 4 25.20 -1.95 -1.04
N SER A 5 26.32 -1.22 -1.08
CA SER A 5 26.77 -0.51 -2.29
C SER A 5 26.99 -1.48 -3.46
N ARG A 6 27.56 -2.66 -3.19
CA ARG A 6 27.75 -3.70 -4.21
C ARG A 6 26.42 -4.22 -4.78
N ALA A 7 25.40 -4.39 -3.94
CA ALA A 7 24.08 -4.83 -4.38
C ALA A 7 23.39 -3.76 -5.23
N LEU A 8 23.52 -2.49 -4.85
CA LEU A 8 22.94 -1.36 -5.57
C LEU A 8 23.57 -1.25 -6.98
N ILE A 9 24.91 -1.25 -7.08
CA ILE A 9 25.63 -1.28 -8.37
C ILE A 9 25.22 -2.48 -9.23
N GLN A 10 25.00 -3.66 -8.62
CA GLN A 10 24.56 -4.85 -9.36
C GLN A 10 23.12 -4.71 -9.88
N ASN A 11 22.23 -4.06 -9.14
CA ASN A 11 20.84 -3.83 -9.56
C ASN A 11 20.79 -2.92 -10.79
N GLU A 12 21.48 -1.77 -10.78
CA GLU A 12 21.50 -0.86 -11.95
C GLU A 12 22.08 -1.56 -13.19
N LEU A 13 23.12 -2.38 -13.01
CA LEU A 13 23.70 -3.15 -14.12
C LEU A 13 22.72 -4.19 -14.69
N ASP A 14 22.03 -4.91 -13.80
CA ASP A 14 21.05 -5.93 -14.18
C ASP A 14 19.84 -5.28 -14.89
N ALA A 15 19.35 -4.14 -14.39
CA ALA A 15 18.27 -3.36 -14.99
C ALA A 15 18.67 -2.83 -16.37
N ALA A 16 19.82 -2.16 -16.50
CA ALA A 16 20.37 -1.71 -17.77
C ALA A 16 20.43 -2.85 -18.80
N PHE A 17 20.98 -4.01 -18.42
CA PHE A 17 21.10 -5.17 -19.30
C PHE A 17 19.73 -5.73 -19.75
N LEU A 18 18.73 -5.74 -18.85
CA LEU A 18 17.39 -6.20 -19.16
C LEU A 18 16.68 -5.23 -20.10
N TYR A 19 16.76 -3.91 -19.87
CA TYR A 19 16.18 -2.91 -20.76
C TYR A 19 16.82 -2.92 -22.15
N GLU A 20 18.15 -3.08 -22.26
CA GLU A 20 18.79 -3.29 -23.57
C GLU A 20 18.29 -4.54 -24.29
N THR A 21 18.09 -5.63 -23.54
CA THR A 21 17.57 -6.88 -24.11
C THR A 21 16.14 -6.69 -24.61
N LEU A 22 15.29 -6.00 -23.84
CA LEU A 22 13.92 -5.70 -24.21
C LEU A 22 13.87 -4.79 -25.45
N ALA A 23 14.69 -3.73 -25.49
CA ALA A 23 14.83 -2.87 -26.67
C ALA A 23 15.20 -3.66 -27.94
N GLY A 24 16.15 -4.60 -27.84
CA GLY A 24 16.57 -5.43 -28.98
C GLY A 24 15.52 -6.42 -29.46
N LEU A 25 14.50 -6.71 -28.66
CA LEU A 25 13.40 -7.63 -28.99
C LEU A 25 12.10 -6.92 -29.39
N GLU A 26 11.95 -5.66 -29.00
CA GLU A 26 10.71 -4.91 -29.22
C GLU A 26 10.56 -4.53 -30.69
N GLN A 27 9.36 -4.70 -31.24
CA GLN A 27 9.07 -4.45 -32.66
C GLN A 27 8.59 -3.02 -32.89
N GLU A 28 7.88 -2.45 -31.92
CA GLU A 28 7.38 -1.09 -31.97
C GLU A 28 8.50 -0.09 -31.68
N GLU A 29 8.78 0.79 -32.64
CA GLU A 29 9.92 1.72 -32.55
C GLU A 29 9.79 2.68 -31.35
N ALA A 30 8.57 3.10 -31.01
CA ALA A 30 8.30 3.97 -29.86
C ALA A 30 8.68 3.28 -28.53
N ILE A 31 8.21 2.05 -28.31
CA ILE A 31 8.50 1.29 -27.08
C ILE A 31 9.98 0.90 -27.02
N ARG A 32 10.58 0.54 -28.17
CA ARG A 32 12.02 0.29 -28.29
C ARG A 32 12.83 1.50 -27.83
N ALA A 33 12.46 2.70 -28.27
CA ALA A 33 13.15 3.94 -27.88
C ALA A 33 13.04 4.19 -26.37
N ILE A 34 11.87 3.93 -25.76
CA ILE A 34 11.69 4.02 -24.30
C ILE A 34 12.65 3.06 -23.57
N TYR A 35 12.71 1.78 -23.97
CA TYR A 35 13.64 0.83 -23.37
C TYR A 35 15.12 1.22 -23.53
N GLN A 36 15.50 1.81 -24.67
CA GLN A 36 16.87 2.31 -24.87
C GLN A 36 17.18 3.48 -23.95
N GLN A 37 16.23 4.39 -23.75
CA GLN A 37 16.40 5.51 -22.82
C GLN A 37 16.50 5.02 -21.38
N MET A 38 15.61 4.13 -20.92
CA MET A 38 15.69 3.51 -19.60
C MET A 38 17.04 2.82 -19.37
N ALA A 39 17.52 2.04 -20.36
CA ALA A 39 18.84 1.42 -20.30
C ALA A 39 19.98 2.43 -20.17
N SER A 40 19.86 3.59 -20.82
CA SER A 40 20.87 4.65 -20.76
C SER A 40 20.89 5.37 -19.40
N ILE A 41 19.72 5.56 -18.77
CA ILE A 41 19.58 6.12 -17.42
C ILE A 41 20.26 5.19 -16.41
N GLU A 42 19.90 3.91 -16.41
CA GLU A 42 20.47 2.88 -15.53
C GLU A 42 22.00 2.74 -15.67
N LYS A 43 22.52 2.88 -16.90
CA LYS A 43 23.98 2.89 -17.11
C LYS A 43 24.66 4.12 -16.52
N ARG A 44 24.03 5.29 -16.58
CA ARG A 44 24.55 6.50 -15.94
C ARG A 44 24.55 6.34 -14.43
N HIS A 45 23.49 5.79 -13.85
CA HIS A 45 23.41 5.46 -12.43
C HIS A 45 24.49 4.47 -12.00
N TYR A 46 24.62 3.36 -12.73
CA TYR A 46 25.68 2.37 -12.53
C TYR A 46 27.07 3.03 -12.50
N THR A 47 27.36 3.90 -13.47
CA THR A 47 28.64 4.61 -13.57
C THR A 47 28.83 5.60 -12.42
N HIS A 48 27.78 6.31 -12.03
CA HIS A 48 27.79 7.23 -10.90
C HIS A 48 28.09 6.51 -9.58
N PHE A 49 27.44 5.38 -9.30
CA PHE A 49 27.70 4.60 -8.08
C PHE A 49 29.09 3.95 -8.05
N LEU A 50 29.64 3.55 -9.20
CA LEU A 50 31.04 3.12 -9.27
C LEU A 50 31.99 4.24 -8.87
N ASN A 51 31.76 5.45 -9.40
CA ASN A 51 32.59 6.62 -9.12
C ASN A 51 32.52 7.03 -7.64
N GLN A 52 31.33 6.97 -7.01
CA GLN A 52 31.17 7.25 -5.58
C GLN A 52 31.96 6.29 -4.68
N GLU A 53 32.15 5.04 -5.10
CA GLU A 53 32.96 4.05 -4.37
C GLU A 53 34.45 4.09 -4.76
N GLY A 54 34.86 5.03 -5.62
CA GLY A 54 36.25 5.20 -6.07
C GLY A 54 36.74 4.06 -6.97
N LEU A 55 35.83 3.41 -7.72
CA LEU A 55 36.12 2.31 -8.62
C LEU A 55 36.25 2.82 -10.07
N ASN A 56 37.31 2.41 -10.78
CA ASN A 56 37.60 2.83 -12.16
C ASN A 56 36.96 1.85 -13.18
N ASP A 57 37.00 2.17 -14.48
CA ASP A 57 36.50 1.30 -15.58
C ASP A 57 37.04 -0.15 -15.53
N ALA A 58 38.27 -0.35 -15.07
CA ALA A 58 38.85 -1.70 -14.89
C ALA A 58 38.12 -2.53 -13.80
N SER A 59 37.53 -1.87 -12.81
CA SER A 59 36.69 -2.47 -11.77
C SER A 59 35.25 -2.70 -12.24
N ALA A 60 34.77 -1.94 -13.24
CA ALA A 60 33.47 -2.17 -13.88
C ALA A 60 33.42 -3.55 -14.56
N VAL A 61 34.54 -4.01 -15.14
CA VAL A 61 34.70 -5.36 -15.74
C VAL A 61 34.40 -6.51 -14.76
N ALA A 62 34.54 -6.25 -13.45
CA ALA A 62 34.26 -7.23 -12.40
C ALA A 62 32.75 -7.46 -12.17
N PHE A 63 31.90 -6.51 -12.58
CA PHE A 63 30.45 -6.67 -12.54
C PHE A 63 29.97 -7.20 -13.89
N ARG A 64 29.13 -8.24 -13.82
CA ARG A 64 28.49 -8.83 -15.00
C ARG A 64 27.01 -9.01 -14.70
N PRO A 65 26.14 -9.00 -15.72
CA PRO A 65 24.73 -9.29 -15.52
C PRO A 65 24.57 -10.60 -14.75
N SER A 66 23.78 -10.56 -13.68
CA SER A 66 23.60 -11.69 -12.79
C SER A 66 23.00 -12.88 -13.53
N TRP A 67 23.14 -14.07 -12.96
CA TRP A 67 22.48 -15.26 -13.50
C TRP A 67 20.95 -15.07 -13.62
N GLN A 68 20.35 -14.36 -12.66
CA GLN A 68 18.92 -14.06 -12.68
C GLN A 68 18.56 -13.17 -13.86
N ALA A 69 19.27 -12.05 -14.06
CA ALA A 69 19.07 -11.16 -15.21
C ALA A 69 19.28 -11.89 -16.55
N ARG A 70 20.33 -12.73 -16.66
CA ARG A 70 20.57 -13.55 -17.86
C ARG A 70 19.46 -14.57 -18.13
N THR A 71 18.88 -15.13 -17.08
CA THR A 71 17.75 -16.06 -17.19
C THR A 71 16.49 -15.33 -17.68
N LYS A 72 16.18 -14.14 -17.12
CA LYS A 72 15.06 -13.30 -17.58
C LYS A 72 15.26 -12.85 -19.04
N ALA A 73 16.47 -12.45 -19.41
CA ALA A 73 16.82 -12.12 -20.81
C ALA A 73 16.63 -13.32 -21.75
N TRP A 74 17.01 -14.52 -21.34
CA TRP A 74 16.76 -15.75 -22.12
C TRP A 74 15.26 -16.03 -22.28
N LEU A 75 14.47 -15.86 -21.21
CA LEU A 75 13.02 -16.01 -21.23
C LEU A 75 12.38 -14.98 -22.19
N ALA A 76 12.80 -13.73 -22.13
CA ALA A 76 12.33 -12.69 -23.05
C ALA A 76 12.63 -13.04 -24.51
N LYS A 77 13.84 -13.51 -24.82
CA LYS A 77 14.23 -13.94 -26.17
C LYS A 77 13.43 -15.13 -26.68
N ARG A 78 12.98 -16.02 -25.78
CA ARG A 78 12.27 -17.26 -26.14
C ARG A 78 10.76 -17.08 -26.22
N PHE A 79 10.19 -16.25 -25.35
CA PHE A 79 8.74 -16.13 -25.15
C PHE A 79 8.18 -14.72 -25.40
N GLY A 80 9.02 -13.74 -25.70
CA GLY A 80 8.65 -12.34 -25.97
C GLY A 80 8.84 -11.41 -24.76
N THR A 81 8.85 -10.09 -25.01
CA THR A 81 9.05 -9.02 -24.02
C THR A 81 7.96 -9.02 -22.94
N SER A 82 6.71 -9.22 -23.34
CA SER A 82 5.54 -9.26 -22.46
C SER A 82 5.57 -10.37 -21.40
N PHE A 83 6.32 -11.45 -21.61
CA PHE A 83 6.43 -12.57 -20.67
C PHE A 83 7.14 -12.17 -19.37
N ILE A 84 8.17 -11.32 -19.46
CA ILE A 84 8.94 -10.89 -18.29
C ILE A 84 8.51 -9.55 -17.73
N LEU A 85 7.69 -8.79 -18.46
CA LEU A 85 7.33 -7.42 -18.10
C LEU A 85 6.65 -7.32 -16.73
N GLY A 86 5.72 -8.23 -16.42
CA GLY A 86 5.05 -8.26 -15.12
C GLY A 86 5.97 -8.61 -13.95
N ASP A 87 6.90 -9.54 -14.16
CA ASP A 87 7.92 -9.91 -13.17
C ASP A 87 8.93 -8.77 -12.96
N LEU A 88 9.29 -8.05 -14.03
CA LEU A 88 10.17 -6.89 -13.96
C LEU A 88 9.53 -5.77 -13.14
N ILE A 89 8.27 -5.41 -13.43
CA ILE A 89 7.50 -4.42 -12.63
C ILE A 89 7.48 -4.81 -11.14
N GLN A 90 7.23 -6.08 -10.83
CA GLN A 90 7.22 -6.54 -9.44
C GLN A 90 8.62 -6.49 -8.82
N THR A 91 9.66 -6.78 -9.59
CA THR A 91 11.05 -6.73 -9.14
C THR A 91 11.44 -5.28 -8.80
N GLU A 92 11.17 -4.34 -9.69
CA GLU A 92 11.42 -2.91 -9.47
C GLU A 92 10.72 -2.41 -8.18
N LYS A 93 9.42 -2.71 -8.04
CA LYS A 93 8.66 -2.39 -6.83
C LYS A 93 9.22 -3.08 -5.59
N ALA A 94 9.57 -4.37 -5.67
CA ALA A 94 10.10 -5.11 -4.54
C ALA A 94 11.46 -4.57 -4.07
N ILE A 95 12.33 -4.15 -5.00
CA ILE A 95 13.60 -3.52 -4.66
C ILE A 95 13.34 -2.15 -4.02
N ALA A 96 12.45 -1.33 -4.60
CA ALA A 96 12.06 -0.04 -4.05
C ALA A 96 11.52 -0.16 -2.61
N PHE A 97 10.59 -1.09 -2.36
CA PHE A 97 10.01 -1.32 -1.03
C PHE A 97 10.96 -2.03 -0.05
N GLY A 98 11.89 -2.83 -0.56
CA GLY A 98 12.92 -3.53 0.23
C GLY A 98 14.07 -2.62 0.69
N GLN A 99 14.28 -1.48 0.01
CA GLN A 99 15.20 -0.45 0.48
C GLN A 99 14.58 0.34 1.63
N SER A 100 15.28 0.43 2.76
CA SER A 100 14.85 1.33 3.84
C SER A 100 14.83 2.78 3.32
N PRO A 101 13.78 3.55 3.63
CA PRO A 101 13.63 4.94 3.19
C PRO A 101 14.84 5.84 3.49
N LYS A 102 15.64 5.45 4.50
CA LYS A 102 16.80 6.22 4.98
C LYS A 102 18.12 5.94 4.25
N SER A 103 18.22 4.89 3.42
CA SER A 103 19.53 4.40 2.92
C SER A 103 19.93 4.83 1.52
N SER A 104 19.00 4.92 0.56
CA SER A 104 19.25 5.48 -0.78
C SER A 104 17.91 5.90 -1.39
N PRO A 105 17.42 7.10 -1.04
CA PRO A 105 16.10 7.55 -1.44
C PRO A 105 15.95 7.73 -2.96
N GLN A 106 16.96 8.31 -3.62
CA GLN A 106 17.07 8.47 -5.08
C GLN A 106 16.92 7.17 -5.84
N ALA A 107 17.69 6.13 -5.46
CA ALA A 107 17.59 4.83 -6.10
C ALA A 107 16.18 4.23 -5.95
N ARG A 108 15.50 4.45 -4.82
CA ARG A 108 14.13 3.97 -4.62
C ARG A 108 13.12 4.70 -5.51
N THR A 109 13.27 6.01 -5.69
CA THR A 109 12.42 6.86 -6.53
C THR A 109 12.52 6.41 -7.99
N SER A 110 13.74 6.36 -8.55
CA SER A 110 14.01 5.86 -9.91
C SER A 110 13.43 4.46 -10.19
N LEU A 111 13.56 3.50 -9.25
CA LEU A 111 12.97 2.16 -9.41
C LEU A 111 11.43 2.18 -9.49
N LEU A 112 10.77 3.09 -8.76
CA LEU A 112 9.31 3.26 -8.88
C LEU A 112 8.93 3.87 -10.24
N HIS A 113 9.75 4.76 -10.80
CA HIS A 113 9.52 5.37 -12.13
C HIS A 113 9.58 4.31 -13.20
N HIS A 114 10.61 3.48 -13.15
CA HIS A 114 10.76 2.35 -14.06
C HIS A 114 9.56 1.42 -13.99
N ALA A 115 9.10 1.08 -12.79
CA ALA A 115 7.90 0.26 -12.63
C ALA A 115 6.66 0.90 -13.27
N GLN A 116 6.50 2.23 -13.17
CA GLN A 116 5.38 2.96 -13.75
C GLN A 116 5.43 3.05 -15.28
N ILE A 117 6.61 3.33 -15.86
CA ILE A 117 6.82 3.31 -17.32
C ILE A 117 6.49 1.92 -17.87
N LEU A 118 6.98 0.87 -17.22
CA LEU A 118 6.71 -0.52 -17.61
C LEU A 118 5.22 -0.88 -17.49
N GLU A 119 4.50 -0.34 -16.50
CA GLU A 119 3.04 -0.48 -16.37
C GLU A 119 2.29 0.21 -17.52
N GLY A 120 2.74 1.40 -17.95
CA GLY A 120 2.22 2.09 -19.13
C GLY A 120 2.41 1.28 -20.41
N ILE A 121 3.63 0.77 -20.64
CA ILE A 121 3.93 -0.13 -21.77
C ILE A 121 3.06 -1.39 -21.72
N GLN A 122 2.89 -2.01 -20.54
CA GLN A 122 2.03 -3.18 -20.37
C GLN A 122 0.56 -2.87 -20.67
N ALA A 123 0.10 -1.65 -20.34
CA ALA A 123 -1.24 -1.19 -20.62
C ALA A 123 -1.47 -0.95 -22.12
N GLN A 124 -0.49 -0.42 -22.85
CA GLN A 124 -0.55 -0.25 -24.31
C GLN A 124 -0.58 -1.59 -25.07
N HIS A 125 0.20 -2.59 -24.62
CA HIS A 125 0.19 -3.93 -25.26
C HIS A 125 -1.10 -4.71 -25.04
N LYS A 126 -1.91 -4.35 -24.03
CA LYS A 126 -3.27 -4.85 -23.93
C LYS A 126 -4.14 -3.95 -24.80
N THR A 127 -4.89 -4.50 -25.77
CA THR A 127 -6.07 -3.80 -26.32
C THR A 127 -7.05 -3.59 -25.18
N ILE A 128 -6.93 -2.47 -24.47
CA ILE A 128 -7.78 -2.12 -23.34
C ILE A 128 -9.07 -1.52 -23.93
N ASP A 129 -10.17 -2.23 -23.72
CA ASP A 129 -11.54 -1.74 -23.92
C ASP A 129 -11.67 -0.34 -23.26
N PRO A 130 -12.05 0.73 -23.98
CA PRO A 130 -12.14 2.10 -23.45
C PRO A 130 -12.98 2.22 -22.18
N ARG A 131 -13.88 1.26 -21.93
CA ARG A 131 -14.68 1.17 -20.71
C ARG A 131 -13.84 0.85 -19.46
N ARG A 132 -12.67 0.22 -19.62
CA ARG A 132 -11.73 -0.09 -18.52
C ARG A 132 -10.79 1.07 -18.18
N LEU A 133 -10.49 1.97 -19.12
CA LEU A 133 -9.77 3.23 -18.84
C LEU A 133 -10.61 4.16 -17.96
N ALA A 134 -11.92 4.26 -18.23
CA ALA A 134 -12.86 4.93 -17.34
C ALA A 134 -12.95 4.27 -15.94
N THR A 135 -12.56 2.99 -15.81
CA THR A 135 -12.50 2.30 -14.51
C THR A 135 -11.15 2.49 -13.79
N LEU A 136 -10.10 2.94 -14.49
CA LEU A 136 -8.79 3.28 -13.93
C LEU A 136 -8.75 4.75 -13.48
N GLU A 137 -9.27 5.68 -14.28
CA GLU A 137 -9.49 7.08 -13.84
C GLU A 137 -10.52 7.19 -12.70
N SER A 138 -11.49 6.28 -12.63
CA SER A 138 -12.48 6.23 -11.55
C SER A 138 -11.90 5.81 -10.18
N ARG A 139 -10.63 5.39 -10.07
CA ARG A 139 -10.07 4.94 -8.78
C ARG A 139 -9.69 6.08 -7.83
N HIS A 140 -9.64 7.33 -8.29
CA HIS A 140 -9.26 8.49 -7.45
C HIS A 140 -10.41 9.47 -7.12
N ARG A 141 -11.68 9.04 -7.13
CA ARG A 141 -12.80 9.88 -6.64
C ARG A 141 -13.76 9.17 -5.69
N ASN A 142 -13.23 8.45 -4.70
CA ASN A 142 -14.03 7.92 -3.59
C ASN A 142 -13.34 8.14 -2.23
N VAL A 143 -13.04 9.40 -1.89
CA VAL A 143 -12.69 9.79 -0.51
C VAL A 143 -13.76 9.28 0.49
N GLY A 144 -15.04 9.28 0.08
CA GLY A 144 -16.14 8.71 0.87
C GLY A 144 -16.13 7.17 1.00
N GLY A 145 -15.57 6.45 0.02
CA GLY A 145 -15.52 4.98 0.03
C GLY A 145 -14.39 4.43 0.91
N ASN A 146 -13.22 5.05 0.92
CA ASN A 146 -12.15 4.60 1.82
C ASN A 146 -12.44 4.97 3.28
N ALA A 147 -12.97 6.17 3.54
CA ALA A 147 -13.35 6.60 4.89
C ALA A 147 -14.48 5.74 5.48
N LEU A 148 -15.53 5.46 4.70
CA LEU A 148 -16.60 4.56 5.14
C LEU A 148 -16.07 3.16 5.42
N ARG A 149 -15.18 2.62 4.57
CA ARG A 149 -14.60 1.29 4.75
C ARG A 149 -13.80 1.21 6.04
N ALA A 150 -12.93 2.18 6.28
CA ALA A 150 -12.14 2.27 7.51
C ALA A 150 -13.05 2.38 8.75
N ALA A 151 -14.12 3.19 8.64
CA ALA A 151 -15.11 3.33 9.70
C ALA A 151 -15.82 2.03 10.06
N VAL A 152 -16.27 1.28 9.05
CA VAL A 152 -16.94 0.00 9.28
C VAL A 152 -15.97 -1.05 9.85
N LEU A 153 -14.71 -1.05 9.40
CA LEU A 153 -13.69 -1.94 9.95
C LEU A 153 -13.40 -1.64 11.42
N GLY A 154 -13.23 -0.37 11.81
CA GLY A 154 -13.02 0.00 13.21
C GLY A 154 -14.17 -0.39 14.12
N ALA A 155 -15.42 -0.14 13.71
CA ALA A 155 -16.59 -0.56 14.47
C ALA A 155 -16.71 -2.10 14.56
N ASN A 156 -16.39 -2.81 13.48
CA ASN A 156 -16.38 -4.28 13.48
C ASN A 156 -15.34 -4.83 14.45
N ASP A 157 -14.11 -4.32 14.39
CA ASP A 157 -13.00 -4.78 15.21
C ASP A 157 -13.28 -4.53 16.69
N GLY A 158 -13.81 -3.35 17.04
CA GLY A 158 -14.26 -3.04 18.39
C GLY A 158 -15.33 -4.01 18.89
N LEU A 159 -16.37 -4.26 18.08
CA LEU A 159 -17.47 -5.14 18.46
C LEU A 159 -16.99 -6.58 18.65
N VAL A 160 -16.29 -7.16 17.66
CA VAL A 160 -15.85 -8.56 17.70
C VAL A 160 -14.83 -8.79 18.81
N SER A 161 -13.82 -7.92 18.93
CA SER A 161 -12.76 -8.08 19.93
C SER A 161 -13.32 -8.00 21.36
N ASN A 162 -14.16 -7.00 21.64
CA ASN A 162 -14.68 -6.81 22.98
C ASN A 162 -15.80 -7.81 23.31
N LEU A 163 -16.60 -8.24 22.33
CA LEU A 163 -17.52 -9.37 22.52
C LEU A 163 -16.75 -10.63 22.91
N SER A 164 -15.68 -10.95 22.18
CA SER A 164 -14.87 -12.14 22.45
C SER A 164 -14.25 -12.10 23.85
N LEU A 165 -13.74 -10.94 24.27
CA LEU A 165 -13.20 -10.73 25.61
C LEU A 165 -14.28 -10.93 26.69
N VAL A 166 -15.42 -10.26 26.55
CA VAL A 166 -16.55 -10.33 27.49
C VAL A 166 -17.12 -11.74 27.59
N MET A 167 -17.23 -12.46 26.47
CA MET A 167 -17.68 -13.85 26.44
C MET A 167 -16.68 -14.79 27.11
N GLY A 168 -15.37 -14.55 26.95
CA GLY A 168 -14.34 -15.32 27.67
C GLY A 168 -14.46 -15.18 29.18
N VAL A 169 -14.63 -13.96 29.69
CA VAL A 169 -14.82 -13.75 31.14
C VAL A 169 -16.16 -14.32 31.61
N ALA A 170 -17.22 -14.16 30.83
CA ALA A 170 -18.54 -14.72 31.16
C ALA A 170 -18.51 -16.26 31.22
N GLY A 171 -17.75 -16.91 30.33
CA GLY A 171 -17.58 -18.37 30.31
C GLY A 171 -16.92 -18.92 31.58
N ALA A 172 -16.03 -18.14 32.19
CA ALA A 172 -15.38 -18.48 33.47
C ALA A 172 -16.30 -18.31 34.71
N ALA A 173 -17.60 -18.01 34.51
CA ALA A 173 -18.59 -17.85 35.58
C ALA A 173 -18.25 -16.75 36.61
N VAL A 174 -17.65 -15.66 36.15
CA VAL A 174 -17.19 -14.54 37.00
C VAL A 174 -18.34 -13.57 37.29
N ASP A 175 -18.31 -12.89 38.45
CA ASP A 175 -19.30 -11.86 38.79
C ASP A 175 -19.40 -10.75 37.75
N ASN A 176 -20.61 -10.22 37.57
CA ASN A 176 -20.94 -9.17 36.62
C ASN A 176 -20.02 -7.94 36.71
N LYS A 177 -19.60 -7.58 37.93
CA LYS A 177 -18.70 -6.45 38.19
C LYS A 177 -17.37 -6.63 37.45
N TYR A 178 -16.80 -7.84 37.43
CA TYR A 178 -15.55 -8.10 36.74
C TYR A 178 -15.75 -8.11 35.23
N ILE A 179 -16.87 -8.63 34.73
CA ILE A 179 -17.20 -8.57 33.30
C ILE A 179 -17.25 -7.12 32.81
N LEU A 180 -17.91 -6.22 33.56
CA LEU A 180 -17.95 -4.79 33.25
C LEU A 180 -16.57 -4.15 33.26
N VAL A 181 -15.77 -4.38 34.31
CA VAL A 181 -14.42 -3.82 34.41
C VAL A 181 -13.54 -4.30 33.26
N THR A 182 -13.57 -5.60 32.95
CA THR A 182 -12.79 -6.16 31.85
C THR A 182 -13.27 -5.67 30.48
N GLY A 183 -14.58 -5.60 30.25
CA GLY A 183 -15.13 -5.10 28.99
C GLY A 183 -14.86 -3.62 28.75
N MET A 184 -14.93 -2.79 29.80
CA MET A 184 -14.57 -1.36 29.69
C MET A 184 -13.07 -1.15 29.54
N ALA A 185 -12.24 -1.92 30.26
CA ALA A 185 -10.80 -1.89 30.10
C ALA A 185 -10.37 -2.34 28.70
N GLY A 186 -10.97 -3.42 28.19
CA GLY A 186 -10.75 -3.92 26.83
C GLY A 186 -11.16 -2.92 25.75
N LEU A 187 -12.31 -2.27 25.93
CA LEU A 187 -12.75 -1.18 25.06
C LEU A 187 -11.73 -0.04 25.00
N LEU A 188 -11.31 0.49 26.16
CA LEU A 188 -10.39 1.63 26.21
C LEU A 188 -9.00 1.25 25.69
N ALA A 189 -8.47 0.09 26.09
CA ALA A 189 -7.18 -0.40 25.64
C ALA A 189 -7.17 -0.62 24.12
N GLY A 190 -8.22 -1.26 23.59
CA GLY A 190 -8.37 -1.49 22.15
C GLY A 190 -8.53 -0.20 21.36
N ALA A 191 -9.38 0.72 21.82
CA ALA A 191 -9.61 2.00 21.16
C ALA A 191 -8.35 2.87 21.12
N LEU A 192 -7.61 2.95 22.23
CA LEU A 192 -6.32 3.67 22.28
C LEU A 192 -5.27 3.02 21.39
N SER A 193 -5.16 1.69 21.41
CA SER A 193 -4.22 0.96 20.55
C SER A 193 -4.53 1.18 19.08
N MET A 194 -5.80 1.15 18.69
CA MET A 194 -6.22 1.39 17.31
C MET A 194 -5.97 2.83 16.88
N ALA A 195 -6.28 3.80 17.74
CA ALA A 195 -6.04 5.22 17.48
C ALA A 195 -4.54 5.54 17.29
N LEU A 196 -3.68 5.00 18.17
CA LEU A 196 -2.23 5.15 18.07
C LEU A 196 -1.69 4.46 16.81
N GLY A 197 -2.18 3.27 16.49
CA GLY A 197 -1.80 2.54 15.28
C GLY A 197 -2.15 3.31 14.00
N GLU A 198 -3.36 3.87 13.94
CA GLU A 198 -3.81 4.69 12.81
C GLU A 198 -3.01 5.98 12.68
N TRP A 199 -2.80 6.70 13.79
CA TRP A 199 -1.99 7.91 13.81
C TRP A 199 -0.57 7.64 13.30
N LEU A 200 0.08 6.60 13.81
CA LEU A 200 1.44 6.24 13.44
C LEU A 200 1.53 5.82 11.97
N SER A 201 0.54 5.08 11.47
CA SER A 201 0.45 4.68 10.06
C SER A 201 0.37 5.91 9.15
N VAL A 202 -0.57 6.82 9.44
CA VAL A 202 -0.77 8.04 8.64
C VAL A 202 0.43 8.98 8.74
N GLN A 203 1.00 9.18 9.93
CA GLN A 203 2.19 10.02 10.09
C GLN A 203 3.40 9.44 9.36
N SER A 204 3.65 8.13 9.48
CA SER A 204 4.79 7.50 8.81
C SER A 204 4.68 7.61 7.29
N ALA A 205 3.47 7.46 6.74
CA ALA A 205 3.21 7.67 5.32
C ALA A 205 3.47 9.12 4.92
N ARG A 206 3.00 10.09 5.72
CA ARG A 206 3.20 11.51 5.46
C ARG A 206 4.67 11.94 5.55
N GLU A 207 5.41 11.47 6.55
CA GLU A 207 6.85 11.73 6.69
C GLU A 207 7.62 11.15 5.49
N LEU A 208 7.22 9.97 5.01
CA LEU A 208 7.80 9.35 3.82
C LEU A 208 7.54 10.22 2.58
N PHE A 209 6.28 10.61 2.36
CA PHE A 209 5.90 11.43 1.21
C PHE A 209 6.58 12.80 1.23
N GLN A 210 6.63 13.46 2.38
CA GLN A 210 7.34 14.73 2.52
C GLN A 210 8.81 14.57 2.14
N ARG A 211 9.47 13.50 2.59
CA ARG A 211 10.87 13.28 2.23
C ARG A 211 11.05 13.05 0.73
N GLN A 212 10.13 12.34 0.07
CA GLN A 212 10.17 12.15 -1.38
C GLN A 212 10.01 13.48 -2.11
N LEU A 213 9.07 14.33 -1.69
CA LEU A 213 8.93 15.68 -2.26
C LEU A 213 10.18 16.54 -2.06
N ASP A 214 10.83 16.43 -0.91
CA ASP A 214 12.07 17.17 -0.64
C ASP A 214 13.21 16.71 -1.58
N LEU A 215 13.32 15.41 -1.85
CA LEU A 215 14.31 14.84 -2.78
C LEU A 215 14.03 15.25 -4.22
N GLU A 216 12.77 15.17 -4.62
CA GLU A 216 12.32 15.58 -5.93
C GLU A 216 12.61 17.07 -6.19
N GLY A 217 12.42 17.90 -5.16
CA GLY A 217 12.83 19.30 -5.21
C GLY A 217 14.34 19.50 -5.33
N GLU A 218 15.15 18.64 -4.67
CA GLU A 218 16.61 18.64 -4.82
C GLU A 218 17.04 18.21 -6.24
N GLU A 219 16.39 17.20 -6.83
CA GLU A 219 16.66 16.68 -8.17
C GLU A 219 16.25 17.67 -9.26
N LEU A 220 15.05 18.21 -9.17
CA LEU A 220 14.56 19.28 -10.04
C LEU A 220 15.50 20.50 -10.05
N ALA A 221 16.07 20.86 -8.90
CA ALA A 221 17.01 21.98 -8.80
C ALA A 221 18.40 21.67 -9.38
N ASN A 222 18.86 20.43 -9.28
CA ASN A 222 20.22 20.03 -9.70
C ASN A 222 20.27 19.58 -11.17
N ASN A 223 19.27 18.83 -11.64
CA ASN A 223 19.23 18.18 -12.95
C ASN A 223 17.87 18.39 -13.68
N PRO A 224 17.41 19.63 -13.92
CA PRO A 224 16.09 19.88 -14.51
C PRO A 224 15.89 19.28 -15.92
N GLU A 225 16.98 19.12 -16.68
CA GLU A 225 16.91 18.47 -18.00
C GLU A 225 16.62 16.97 -17.90
N GLU A 226 17.06 16.32 -16.82
CA GLU A 226 16.80 14.91 -16.56
C GLU A 226 15.34 14.70 -16.15
N GLU A 227 14.82 15.49 -15.20
CA GLU A 227 13.40 15.42 -14.80
C GLU A 227 12.43 15.69 -15.95
N GLN A 228 12.77 16.62 -16.85
CA GLN A 228 11.95 16.84 -18.05
C GLN A 228 11.93 15.60 -18.96
N LEU A 229 13.05 14.89 -19.10
CA LEU A 229 13.12 13.67 -19.90
C LEU A 229 12.33 12.54 -19.26
N GLU A 230 12.41 12.38 -17.93
CA GLU A 230 11.63 11.40 -17.18
C GLU A 230 10.13 11.64 -17.34
N LEU A 231 9.69 12.89 -17.17
CA LEU A 231 8.29 13.29 -17.36
C LEU A 231 7.81 13.04 -18.79
N SER A 232 8.66 13.30 -19.80
CA SER A 232 8.34 12.96 -21.20
C SER A 232 8.18 11.45 -21.40
N LEU A 233 9.06 10.63 -20.84
CA LEU A 233 8.97 9.18 -20.91
C LEU A 233 7.68 8.64 -20.27
N ILE A 234 7.26 9.22 -19.13
CA ILE A 234 5.98 8.90 -18.49
C ILE A 234 4.81 9.20 -19.44
N TYR A 235 4.80 10.35 -20.11
CA TYR A 235 3.75 10.69 -21.07
C TYR A 235 3.76 9.79 -22.32
N GLN A 236 4.94 9.41 -22.83
CA GLN A 236 5.06 8.48 -23.95
C GLN A 236 4.51 7.10 -23.57
N ALA A 237 4.83 6.61 -22.36
CA ALA A 237 4.28 5.36 -21.83
C ALA A 237 2.75 5.40 -21.67
N LYS A 238 2.16 6.60 -21.49
CA LYS A 238 0.71 6.84 -21.49
C LYS A 238 0.09 6.94 -22.88
N GLY A 239 0.89 6.94 -23.95
CA GLY A 239 0.42 6.92 -25.35
C GLY A 239 0.53 8.24 -26.10
N LEU A 240 1.20 9.25 -25.54
CA LEU A 240 1.51 10.47 -26.29
C LEU A 240 2.63 10.19 -27.29
N SER A 241 2.62 10.88 -28.43
CA SER A 241 3.78 10.87 -29.33
C SER A 241 4.96 11.54 -28.63
N GLN A 242 6.19 11.18 -29.00
CA GLN A 242 7.40 11.79 -28.44
C GLN A 242 7.38 13.33 -28.53
N GLU A 243 6.98 13.89 -29.68
CA GLU A 243 6.86 15.34 -29.86
C GLU A 243 5.84 15.96 -28.89
N GLN A 244 4.69 15.30 -28.68
CA GLN A 244 3.67 15.79 -27.74
C GLN A 244 4.13 15.68 -26.29
N ALA A 245 4.78 14.58 -25.93
CA ALA A 245 5.30 14.32 -24.60
C ALA A 245 6.42 15.30 -24.22
N ASP A 246 7.38 15.54 -25.13
CA ASP A 246 8.47 16.48 -24.92
C ASP A 246 7.96 17.92 -24.76
N ASN A 247 7.00 18.33 -25.60
CA ASN A 247 6.40 19.66 -25.50
C ASN A 247 5.61 19.83 -24.21
N LEU A 248 4.83 18.82 -23.80
CA LEU A 248 4.06 18.86 -22.56
C LEU A 248 4.97 18.88 -21.33
N ALA A 249 5.97 18.00 -21.27
CA ALA A 249 6.95 17.98 -20.19
C ALA A 249 7.67 19.32 -20.08
N LYS A 250 8.14 19.88 -21.19
CA LYS A 250 8.78 21.19 -21.23
C LYS A 250 7.87 22.32 -20.76
N GLU A 251 6.58 22.28 -21.10
CA GLU A 251 5.61 23.29 -20.63
C GLU A 251 5.40 23.22 -19.12
N GLN A 252 5.27 22.01 -18.57
CA GLN A 252 5.06 21.79 -17.13
C GLN A 252 6.30 22.16 -16.30
N MET A 253 7.50 22.00 -16.87
CA MET A 253 8.77 22.32 -16.23
C MET A 253 9.10 23.82 -16.17
N LYS A 254 8.29 24.72 -16.77
CA LYS A 254 8.56 26.17 -16.78
C LYS A 254 8.42 26.87 -15.44
N HIS A 255 7.68 26.29 -14.50
CA HIS A 255 7.38 26.89 -13.21
C HIS A 255 7.70 25.87 -12.11
N ASP A 256 8.74 26.12 -11.31
CA ASP A 256 9.26 25.16 -10.33
C ASP A 256 8.18 24.58 -9.39
N GLU A 257 7.25 25.41 -8.89
CA GLU A 257 6.14 24.93 -8.04
C GLU A 257 5.16 24.03 -8.80
N ASN A 258 4.90 24.30 -10.08
CA ASN A 258 4.04 23.43 -10.89
C ASN A 258 4.79 22.17 -11.32
N ALA A 259 6.08 22.28 -11.62
CA ALA A 259 6.95 21.17 -12.00
C ALA A 259 7.01 20.14 -10.87
N LEU A 260 7.32 20.57 -9.65
CA LEU A 260 7.36 19.67 -8.49
C LEU A 260 6.01 19.02 -8.20
N ASN A 261 4.89 19.75 -8.35
CA ASN A 261 3.56 19.19 -8.16
C ASN A 261 3.19 18.18 -9.27
N VAL A 262 3.61 18.44 -10.50
CA VAL A 262 3.41 17.55 -11.64
C VAL A 262 4.25 16.29 -11.46
N LEU A 263 5.53 16.41 -11.14
CA LEU A 263 6.42 15.27 -10.85
C LEU A 263 5.86 14.47 -9.67
N ALA A 264 5.49 15.12 -8.55
CA ALA A 264 4.86 14.43 -7.43
C ALA A 264 3.64 13.56 -7.82
N ARG A 265 2.78 14.07 -8.71
CA ARG A 265 1.58 13.34 -9.16
C ARG A 265 1.87 12.31 -10.23
N GLU A 266 2.63 12.69 -11.25
CA GLU A 266 2.89 11.92 -12.45
C GLU A 266 3.93 10.84 -12.22
N GLU A 267 4.85 11.03 -11.28
CA GLU A 267 6.02 10.20 -11.08
C GLU A 267 6.00 9.50 -9.72
N LEU A 268 5.76 10.24 -8.63
CA LEU A 268 5.67 9.65 -7.29
C LEU A 268 4.30 9.01 -7.01
N GLY A 269 3.28 9.33 -7.81
CA GLY A 269 1.90 8.94 -7.57
C GLY A 269 1.33 9.53 -6.26
N ILE A 270 1.94 10.60 -5.77
CA ILE A 270 1.53 11.31 -4.55
C ILE A 270 0.66 12.47 -4.99
N ASP A 271 -0.58 12.54 -4.51
CA ASP A 271 -1.36 13.76 -4.64
C ASP A 271 -0.97 14.71 -3.48
N PRO A 272 -0.33 15.86 -3.74
CA PRO A 272 0.04 16.81 -2.70
C PRO A 272 -1.17 17.31 -1.89
N GLU A 273 -2.37 17.28 -2.49
CA GLU A 273 -3.63 17.64 -1.84
C GLU A 273 -4.16 16.52 -0.91
N GLU A 274 -3.89 15.24 -1.20
CA GLU A 274 -4.29 14.10 -0.34
C GLU A 274 -3.39 13.97 0.90
N LEU A 275 -2.21 14.59 0.91
CA LEU A 275 -1.39 14.76 2.12
C LEU A 275 -2.09 15.59 3.21
N GLY A 276 -3.21 16.23 2.87
CA GLY A 276 -4.01 17.12 3.71
C GLY A 276 -4.88 16.43 4.78
N GLY A 277 -4.92 15.09 4.87
CA GLY A 277 -5.59 14.41 5.98
C GLY A 277 -4.79 14.52 7.28
N SER A 278 -5.40 14.97 8.38
CA SER A 278 -4.67 15.04 9.65
C SER A 278 -4.60 13.64 10.29
N ALA A 279 -3.41 13.18 10.67
CA ALA A 279 -3.26 11.90 11.36
C ALA A 279 -4.08 11.85 12.67
N TRP A 280 -4.32 13.01 13.26
CA TRP A 280 -5.18 13.17 14.42
C TRP A 280 -6.65 12.90 14.11
N GLU A 281 -7.18 13.36 12.98
CA GLU A 281 -8.54 13.05 12.53
C GLU A 281 -8.72 11.54 12.34
N ALA A 282 -7.77 10.88 11.67
CA ALA A 282 -7.80 9.44 11.48
C ALA A 282 -7.76 8.68 12.83
N ALA A 283 -6.88 9.10 13.75
CA ALA A 283 -6.78 8.51 15.07
C ALA A 283 -8.05 8.66 15.90
N ILE A 284 -8.63 9.86 15.93
CA ILE A 284 -9.87 10.17 16.67
C ILE A 284 -11.04 9.40 16.07
N ALA A 285 -11.15 9.35 14.73
CA ALA A 285 -12.17 8.57 14.05
C ALA A 285 -12.07 7.08 14.43
N SER A 286 -10.87 6.49 14.34
CA SER A 286 -10.62 5.10 14.74
C SER A 286 -10.96 4.84 16.20
N PHE A 287 -10.59 5.75 17.11
CA PHE A 287 -10.94 5.66 18.53
C PHE A 287 -12.46 5.59 18.74
N VAL A 288 -13.20 6.52 18.13
CA VAL A 288 -14.66 6.63 18.27
C VAL A 288 -15.35 5.42 17.68
N LEU A 289 -14.98 5.03 16.45
CA LEU A 289 -15.61 3.93 15.73
C LEU A 289 -15.39 2.59 16.44
N PHE A 290 -14.16 2.34 16.90
CA PHE A 290 -13.86 1.18 17.74
C PHE A 290 -14.69 1.18 19.02
N SER A 291 -14.74 2.32 19.73
CA SER A 291 -15.49 2.45 20.98
C SER A 291 -16.99 2.20 20.79
N LEU A 292 -17.58 2.71 19.69
CA LEU A 292 -18.99 2.48 19.35
C LEU A 292 -19.30 1.01 19.08
N GLY A 293 -18.38 0.27 18.47
CA GLY A 293 -18.51 -1.18 18.31
C GLY A 293 -18.35 -1.92 19.64
N ALA A 294 -17.29 -1.59 20.38
CA ALA A 294 -16.88 -2.28 21.60
C ALA A 294 -17.84 -2.08 22.78
N ILE A 295 -18.61 -0.98 22.82
CA ILE A 295 -19.57 -0.75 23.91
C ILE A 295 -20.78 -1.67 23.84
N ILE A 296 -21.19 -2.09 22.64
CA ILE A 296 -22.38 -2.92 22.39
C ILE A 296 -22.40 -4.20 23.27
N PRO A 297 -21.35 -5.04 23.27
CA PRO A 297 -21.35 -6.26 24.10
C PRO A 297 -21.33 -5.97 25.61
N VAL A 298 -20.85 -4.81 26.05
CA VAL A 298 -20.74 -4.45 27.48
C VAL A 298 -22.05 -3.84 28.00
N LEU A 299 -22.78 -3.13 27.14
CA LEU A 299 -23.94 -2.32 27.50
C LEU A 299 -25.01 -3.08 28.31
N PRO A 300 -25.39 -4.34 27.99
CA PRO A 300 -26.38 -5.08 28.78
C PRO A 300 -26.00 -5.35 30.23
N TYR A 301 -24.71 -5.46 30.52
CA TYR A 301 -24.18 -5.78 31.84
C TYR A 301 -24.31 -4.59 32.82
N PHE A 302 -24.54 -3.36 32.32
CA PHE A 302 -24.86 -2.20 33.16
C PHE A 302 -26.27 -2.27 33.74
N PHE A 303 -27.21 -2.90 33.02
CA PHE A 303 -28.63 -2.87 33.37
C PHE A 303 -29.15 -4.19 33.91
N THR A 304 -28.47 -5.29 33.61
CA THR A 304 -28.92 -6.65 33.94
C THR A 304 -27.77 -7.52 34.45
N GLN A 305 -28.09 -8.66 35.06
CA GLN A 305 -27.10 -9.63 35.54
C GLN A 305 -27.07 -10.90 34.68
N ALA A 306 -25.97 -11.65 34.76
CA ALA A 306 -25.88 -12.98 34.15
C ALA A 306 -26.96 -13.92 34.74
N PRO A 307 -27.55 -14.83 33.94
CA PRO A 307 -27.26 -15.12 32.54
C PRO A 307 -27.98 -14.20 31.53
N ARG A 308 -28.95 -13.39 31.97
CA ARG A 308 -29.76 -12.54 31.07
C ARG A 308 -28.91 -11.52 30.31
N ALA A 309 -27.95 -10.87 31.00
CA ALA A 309 -27.03 -9.91 30.40
C ALA A 309 -26.20 -10.52 29.26
N THR A 310 -25.76 -11.77 29.41
CA THR A 310 -24.97 -12.49 28.41
C THR A 310 -25.77 -12.77 27.14
N TRP A 311 -27.02 -13.22 27.28
CA TRP A 311 -27.89 -13.43 26.11
C TRP A 311 -28.24 -12.13 25.39
N LEU A 312 -28.49 -11.06 26.14
CA LEU A 312 -28.71 -9.73 25.55
C LEU A 312 -27.45 -9.21 24.85
N SER A 313 -26.27 -9.43 25.42
CA SER A 313 -24.97 -9.08 24.83
C SER A 313 -24.77 -9.77 23.48
N ILE A 314 -24.96 -11.10 23.43
CA ILE A 314 -24.88 -11.89 22.19
C ILE A 314 -25.90 -11.38 21.16
N GLY A 315 -27.15 -11.15 21.57
CA GLY A 315 -28.21 -10.69 20.67
C GLY A 315 -27.94 -9.30 20.07
N LEU A 316 -27.58 -8.32 20.91
CA LEU A 316 -27.25 -6.97 20.45
C LEU A 316 -25.99 -6.94 19.59
N SER A 317 -24.96 -7.70 19.97
CA SER A 317 -23.76 -7.83 19.15
C SER A 317 -24.04 -8.51 17.82
N GLY A 318 -24.92 -9.50 17.76
CA GLY A 318 -25.38 -10.12 16.51
C GLY A 318 -26.09 -9.11 15.60
N ILE A 319 -26.99 -8.29 16.15
CA ILE A 319 -27.66 -7.22 15.41
C ILE A 319 -26.63 -6.19 14.90
N GLY A 320 -25.68 -5.78 15.75
CA GLY A 320 -24.61 -4.86 15.40
C GLY A 320 -23.73 -5.38 14.27
N LEU A 321 -23.28 -6.64 14.37
CA LEU A 321 -22.47 -7.31 13.34
C LEU A 321 -23.22 -7.45 12.02
N PHE A 322 -24.51 -7.79 12.08
CA PHE A 322 -25.34 -7.83 10.88
C PHE A 322 -25.44 -6.44 10.23
N GLY A 323 -25.67 -5.40 11.03
CA GLY A 323 -25.74 -4.01 10.55
C GLY A 323 -24.43 -3.53 9.91
N ILE A 324 -23.30 -3.81 10.55
CA ILE A 324 -21.94 -3.55 10.01
C ILE A 324 -21.74 -4.32 8.70
N GLY A 325 -22.06 -5.61 8.68
CA GLY A 325 -21.96 -6.45 7.49
C GLY A 325 -22.87 -5.98 6.34
N ALA A 326 -24.06 -5.47 6.66
CA ALA A 326 -24.99 -4.84 5.73
C ALA A 326 -24.43 -3.53 5.17
N LEU A 327 -23.83 -2.67 5.99
CA LEU A 327 -23.21 -1.42 5.56
C LEU A 327 -22.07 -1.66 4.55
N ILE A 328 -21.29 -2.74 4.72
CA ILE A 328 -20.25 -3.16 3.75
C ILE A 328 -20.85 -3.53 2.38
N THR A 329 -22.11 -3.97 2.32
CA THR A 329 -22.74 -4.32 1.02
C THR A 329 -23.03 -3.12 0.14
N LEU A 330 -23.27 -1.95 0.75
CA LEU A 330 -23.40 -0.70 0.00
C LEU A 330 -22.12 -0.36 -0.78
N MET A 331 -20.98 -0.92 -0.35
CA MET A 331 -19.66 -0.69 -0.96
C MET A 331 -19.25 -1.80 -1.92
N THR A 332 -19.73 -3.03 -1.69
CA THR A 332 -19.28 -4.23 -2.42
C THR A 332 -20.30 -4.75 -3.43
N GLY A 333 -21.52 -4.21 -3.45
CA GLY A 333 -22.60 -4.63 -4.37
C GLY A 333 -23.11 -6.06 -4.13
N LYS A 334 -22.68 -6.73 -3.05
CA LYS A 334 -23.12 -8.08 -2.70
C LYS A 334 -24.47 -8.04 -1.96
N SER A 335 -25.16 -9.17 -1.86
CA SER A 335 -26.42 -9.24 -1.12
C SER A 335 -26.21 -8.93 0.38
N VAL A 336 -27.04 -8.03 0.92
CA VAL A 336 -27.06 -7.61 2.34
C VAL A 336 -27.05 -8.80 3.29
N TRP A 337 -27.91 -9.79 3.01
CA TRP A 337 -28.06 -10.99 3.82
C TRP A 337 -26.78 -11.83 3.92
N VAL A 338 -26.08 -12.05 2.82
CA VAL A 338 -24.84 -12.85 2.82
C VAL A 338 -23.74 -12.15 3.60
N SER A 339 -23.56 -10.83 3.43
CA SER A 339 -22.49 -10.11 4.13
C SER A 339 -22.79 -9.94 5.62
N GLY A 340 -24.04 -9.59 5.96
CA GLY A 340 -24.51 -9.48 7.35
C GLY A 340 -24.38 -10.80 8.09
N MET A 341 -24.91 -11.90 7.51
CA MET A 341 -24.87 -13.21 8.15
C MET A 341 -23.45 -13.74 8.30
N ARG A 342 -22.56 -13.46 7.32
CA ARG A 342 -21.15 -13.80 7.43
C ARG A 342 -20.49 -13.15 8.65
N GLN A 343 -20.77 -11.87 8.91
CA GLN A 343 -20.20 -11.20 10.09
C GLN A 343 -20.75 -11.73 11.40
N VAL A 344 -22.06 -12.01 11.45
CA VAL A 344 -22.67 -12.66 12.61
C VAL A 344 -22.03 -14.02 12.86
N LEU A 345 -21.82 -14.83 11.82
CA LEU A 345 -21.21 -16.14 11.93
C LEU A 345 -19.78 -16.08 12.48
N PHE A 346 -18.94 -15.17 11.95
CA PHE A 346 -17.57 -15.01 12.44
C PHE A 346 -17.53 -14.48 13.87
N GLY A 347 -18.36 -13.50 14.21
CA GLY A 347 -18.45 -12.99 15.59
C GLY A 347 -18.96 -14.04 16.57
N ALA A 348 -19.98 -14.83 16.19
CA ALA A 348 -20.49 -15.93 17.01
C ALA A 348 -19.45 -17.03 17.20
N MET A 349 -18.68 -17.36 16.16
CA MET A 349 -17.59 -18.33 16.24
C MET A 349 -16.49 -17.85 17.20
N ALA A 350 -16.04 -16.60 17.08
CA ALA A 350 -15.05 -16.02 17.97
C ALA A 350 -15.54 -16.02 19.43
N ALA A 351 -16.78 -15.57 19.66
CA ALA A 351 -17.44 -15.59 20.97
C ALA A 351 -17.55 -17.00 21.56
N ALA A 352 -17.93 -18.00 20.77
CA ALA A 352 -18.06 -19.39 21.22
C ALA A 352 -16.70 -19.98 21.62
N ILE A 353 -15.66 -19.70 20.83
CA ILE A 353 -14.29 -20.14 21.13
C ILE A 353 -13.82 -19.52 22.44
N THR A 354 -13.94 -18.20 22.61
CA THR A 354 -13.46 -17.54 23.83
C THR A 354 -14.28 -17.92 25.05
N PHE A 355 -15.61 -18.04 24.92
CA PHE A 355 -16.47 -18.56 26.00
C PHE A 355 -16.04 -19.96 26.43
N GLY A 356 -15.78 -20.86 25.47
CA GLY A 356 -15.31 -22.21 25.74
C GLY A 356 -13.96 -22.23 26.47
N ILE A 357 -13.01 -21.42 26.03
CA ILE A 357 -11.71 -21.26 26.72
C ILE A 357 -11.92 -20.72 28.14
N GLY A 358 -12.75 -19.70 28.30
CA GLY A 358 -13.10 -19.14 29.61
C GLY A 358 -13.70 -20.19 30.55
N HIS A 359 -14.60 -21.01 30.04
CA HIS A 359 -15.21 -22.10 30.79
C HIS A 359 -14.17 -23.13 31.26
N LEU A 360 -13.27 -23.57 30.38
CA LEU A 360 -12.20 -24.51 30.74
C LEU A 360 -11.25 -23.94 31.80
N LEU A 361 -10.87 -22.67 31.67
CA LEU A 361 -9.99 -22.01 32.63
C LEU A 361 -10.68 -21.78 33.98
N GLY A 362 -11.96 -21.39 33.97
CA GLY A 362 -12.76 -21.22 35.19
C GLY A 362 -12.88 -22.51 35.99
N VAL A 363 -13.09 -23.65 35.31
CA VAL A 363 -13.14 -24.98 35.94
C VAL A 363 -11.77 -25.38 36.51
N SER A 364 -10.66 -25.00 35.87
CA SER A 364 -9.30 -25.36 36.33
C SER A 364 -8.74 -24.45 37.43
N LEU A 365 -9.19 -23.20 37.52
CA LEU A 365 -8.67 -22.21 38.48
C LEU A 365 -9.57 -22.03 39.71
N GLY A 366 -10.86 -22.37 39.61
CA GLY A 366 -11.83 -22.30 40.70
C GLY A 366 -12.20 -23.65 41.32
N GLY A 367 -11.59 -24.75 40.85
CA GLY A 367 -11.78 -26.13 41.34
C GLY A 367 -10.85 -26.52 42.48
#